data_AF-A0A8T0HPW7-F1
#
_entry.id   AF-A0A8T0HPW7-F1
#
_cell.length_a   1.000
_cell.length_b   1.000
_cell.length_c   1.000
_cell.angle_alpha   90.00
_cell.angle_beta   90.00
_cell.angle_gamma   90.00
#
_symmetry.space_group_name_H-M   'P 1'
#
loop_
_entity.id
_entity.type
_entity.pdbx_description
1 polymer ?
#
loop_
_entity_poly.entity_id
_entity_poly.type
_entity_poly.pdbx_seq_one_letter_code
_entity_poly.pdbx_strand_id
1 'polypeptide(L)'
;MIELWGLMDTPVLEQLLFDHITCYIAVEEEEITSPGSLTLDSLKKAEIEVDRLHLLQISKMKELVLRNRGELEEVCRAAHLELDPHIAEDRLVALIESGVVDAGELLTNLEREINVANREVAIRKEIILMMEKWMSACEEEGWLEDYSKDDNRFSSKGAHLNLKRAEKARASIAKLPALVD
;
A
#
# COMPACT_ATOMS: atom_id res chain seq x y z
N MET A 1 11.70 24.65 -13.57
CA MET A 1 11.07 24.04 -14.76
C MET A 1 11.85 22.82 -15.24
N ILE A 2 13.13 22.95 -15.67
CA ILE A 2 13.95 21.82 -16.16
C ILE A 2 14.02 20.66 -15.15
N GLU A 3 14.29 20.95 -13.88
CA GLU A 3 14.33 19.93 -12.82
C GLU A 3 12.99 19.19 -12.67
N LEU A 4 11.86 19.92 -12.72
CA LEU A 4 10.53 19.33 -12.65
C LEU A 4 10.23 18.47 -13.87
N TRP A 5 10.69 18.86 -15.06
CA TRP A 5 10.55 18.01 -16.24
C TRP A 5 11.31 16.69 -16.10
N GLY A 6 12.53 16.74 -15.57
CA GLY A 6 13.33 15.55 -15.31
C GLY A 6 12.69 14.64 -14.26
N LEU A 7 12.10 15.21 -13.21
CA LEU A 7 11.42 14.46 -12.17
C LEU A 7 10.10 13.83 -12.65
N MET A 8 9.38 14.54 -13.52
CA MET A 8 8.04 14.15 -13.98
C MET A 8 8.04 13.40 -15.30
N ASP A 9 9.22 13.02 -15.83
CA ASP A 9 9.41 12.41 -17.14
C ASP A 9 8.64 13.16 -18.25
N THR A 10 8.69 14.50 -18.22
CA THR A 10 7.89 15.33 -19.14
C THR A 10 8.32 15.07 -20.59
N PRO A 11 7.39 14.81 -21.52
CA PRO A 11 7.74 14.51 -22.91
C PRO A 11 8.56 15.63 -23.57
N VAL A 12 9.59 15.27 -24.35
CA VAL A 12 10.46 16.24 -25.03
C VAL A 12 9.67 17.24 -25.89
N LEU A 13 8.59 16.79 -26.54
CA LEU A 13 7.72 17.66 -27.34
C LEU A 13 7.05 18.76 -26.51
N GLU A 14 6.71 18.48 -25.26
CA GLU A 14 6.16 19.47 -24.33
C GLU A 14 7.25 20.42 -23.84
N GLN A 15 8.47 19.92 -23.60
CA GLN A 15 9.62 20.73 -23.20
C GLN A 15 10.01 21.74 -24.30
N LEU A 16 9.97 21.32 -25.58
CA LEU A 16 10.31 22.16 -26.73
C LEU A 16 9.44 23.42 -26.85
N LEU A 17 8.23 23.43 -26.29
CA LEU A 17 7.36 24.61 -26.26
C LEU A 17 7.99 25.79 -25.51
N PHE A 18 8.92 25.49 -24.60
CA PHE A 18 9.59 26.46 -23.75
C PHE A 18 11.07 26.65 -24.11
N ASP A 19 11.56 26.04 -25.19
CA ASP A 19 12.96 26.12 -25.63
C ASP A 19 13.44 27.57 -25.79
N HIS A 20 12.58 28.42 -26.34
CA HIS A 20 12.79 29.86 -26.51
C HIS A 20 13.02 30.64 -25.20
N ILE A 21 12.74 30.04 -24.05
CA ILE A 21 12.99 30.61 -22.71
C ILE A 21 14.12 29.85 -22.04
N THR A 22 14.08 28.51 -22.11
CA THR A 22 15.03 27.66 -21.39
C THR A 22 16.45 27.76 -21.91
N CYS A 23 16.64 28.12 -23.19
CA CYS A 23 17.96 28.37 -23.75
C CYS A 23 18.72 29.52 -23.06
N TYR A 24 18.00 30.44 -22.40
CA TYR A 24 18.58 31.57 -21.69
C TYR A 24 18.88 31.30 -20.20
N ILE A 25 18.50 30.14 -19.65
CA ILE A 25 18.65 29.85 -18.20
C ILE A 25 20.14 29.83 -17.76
N ALA A 26 21.03 29.41 -18.65
CA ALA A 26 22.47 29.30 -18.37
C ALA A 26 23.30 30.42 -19.03
N VAL A 27 22.65 31.41 -19.63
CA VAL A 27 23.27 32.50 -20.40
C VAL A 27 23.41 33.72 -19.50
N GLU A 28 24.52 34.47 -19.62
CA GLU A 28 24.74 35.72 -18.87
C GLU A 28 23.84 36.85 -19.41
N GLU A 29 23.47 37.81 -18.56
CA GLU A 29 22.54 38.87 -18.94
C GLU A 29 23.04 39.70 -20.13
N GLU A 30 24.35 39.97 -20.21
CA GLU A 30 24.96 40.73 -21.30
C GLU A 30 24.88 40.02 -22.67
N GLU A 31 24.71 38.69 -22.67
CA GLU A 31 24.63 37.89 -23.90
C GLU A 31 23.20 37.85 -24.48
N ILE A 32 22.18 38.29 -23.72
CA ILE A 32 20.77 38.35 -24.16
C ILE A 32 20.52 39.64 -24.97
N THR A 33 21.08 39.68 -26.17
CA THR A 33 21.09 40.89 -27.01
C THR A 33 19.89 41.06 -27.94
N SER A 34 19.10 39.99 -28.19
CA SER A 34 17.98 40.06 -29.12
C SER A 34 16.77 40.82 -28.54
N PRO A 35 16.23 41.84 -29.23
CA PRO A 35 15.03 42.53 -28.78
C PRO A 35 13.83 41.58 -28.70
N GLY A 36 13.12 41.56 -27.57
CA GLY A 36 11.96 40.69 -27.37
C GLY A 36 12.29 39.22 -27.03
N SER A 37 13.54 38.90 -26.69
CA SER A 37 13.95 37.53 -26.32
C SER A 37 13.20 36.96 -25.11
N LEU A 38 12.93 37.82 -24.12
CA LEU A 38 12.17 37.49 -22.92
C LEU A 38 11.02 38.49 -22.81
N THR A 39 9.92 38.18 -23.49
CA THR A 39 8.69 38.97 -23.36
C THR A 39 8.01 38.70 -22.02
N LEU A 40 7.24 39.67 -21.53
CA LEU A 40 6.42 39.47 -20.34
C LEU A 40 5.43 38.29 -20.52
N ASP A 41 4.91 38.10 -21.74
CA ASP A 41 3.97 37.02 -22.03
C ASP A 41 4.63 35.65 -22.03
N SER A 42 5.86 35.53 -22.55
CA SER A 42 6.62 34.26 -22.49
C SER A 42 6.98 33.90 -21.05
N LEU A 43 7.42 34.88 -20.24
CA LEU A 43 7.70 34.67 -18.82
C LEU A 43 6.44 34.24 -18.04
N LYS A 44 5.29 34.89 -18.27
CA LYS A 44 4.01 34.48 -17.66
C LYS A 44 3.60 33.06 -18.03
N LYS A 45 3.80 32.66 -19.30
CA LYS A 45 3.54 31.28 -19.72
C LYS A 45 4.46 30.29 -19.00
N ALA A 46 5.73 30.65 -18.79
CA ALA A 46 6.66 29.80 -18.06
C ALA A 46 6.30 29.67 -16.58
N GLU A 47 5.85 30.76 -15.95
CA GLU A 47 5.34 30.75 -14.57
C GLU A 47 4.14 29.81 -14.42
N ILE A 48 3.14 29.94 -15.30
CA ILE A 48 1.97 29.06 -15.33
C ILE A 48 2.36 27.59 -15.49
N GLU A 49 3.35 27.30 -16.34
CA GLU A 49 3.83 25.93 -16.54
C GLU A 49 4.56 25.39 -15.31
N VAL A 50 5.37 26.20 -14.64
CA VAL A 50 6.00 25.80 -13.38
C VAL A 50 4.93 25.47 -12.33
N ASP A 51 3.90 26.30 -12.18
CA ASP A 51 2.79 26.05 -11.26
C ASP A 51 2.05 24.75 -11.61
N ARG A 52 1.77 24.54 -12.90
CA ARG A 52 1.13 23.31 -13.40
C ARG A 52 1.97 22.07 -13.07
N LEU A 53 3.28 22.13 -13.29
CA LEU A 53 4.21 21.03 -12.98
C LEU A 53 4.30 20.78 -11.47
N HIS A 54 4.29 21.83 -10.65
CA HIS A 54 4.29 21.71 -9.19
C HIS A 54 3.02 21.01 -8.69
N LEU A 55 1.86 21.42 -9.19
CA LEU A 55 0.58 20.75 -8.87
C LEU A 55 0.58 19.29 -9.31
N LEU A 56 1.13 19.00 -10.50
CA LEU A 56 1.25 17.63 -11.00
C LEU A 56 2.20 16.79 -10.13
N GLN A 57 3.33 17.36 -9.71
CA GLN A 57 4.29 16.72 -8.80
C GLN A 57 3.62 16.35 -7.48
N ILE A 58 2.92 17.30 -6.85
CA ILE A 58 2.17 17.07 -5.60
C ILE A 58 1.11 15.97 -5.81
N SER A 59 0.36 16.03 -6.90
CA SER A 59 -0.66 15.01 -7.21
C SER A 59 -0.06 13.62 -7.37
N LYS A 60 1.07 13.51 -8.08
CA LYS A 60 1.76 12.23 -8.28
C LYS A 60 2.35 11.69 -6.99
N MET A 61 2.87 12.58 -6.16
CA MET A 61 3.44 12.21 -4.87
C MET A 61 2.37 11.65 -3.92
N LYS A 62 1.18 12.26 -3.87
CA LYS A 62 0.03 11.70 -3.15
C LYS A 62 -0.34 10.31 -3.66
N GLU A 63 -0.42 10.15 -4.98
CA GLU A 63 -0.74 8.87 -5.60
C GLU A 63 0.23 7.75 -5.16
N LEU A 64 1.53 8.04 -5.18
CA LEU A 64 2.57 7.08 -4.77
C LEU A 64 2.51 6.78 -3.27
N VAL A 65 2.39 7.81 -2.42
CA VAL A 65 2.33 7.63 -0.96
C VAL A 65 1.11 6.82 -0.56
N LEU A 66 -0.06 7.09 -1.14
CA LEU A 66 -1.28 6.35 -0.84
C LEU A 66 -1.23 4.91 -1.36
N ARG A 67 -0.58 4.69 -2.51
CA ARG A 67 -0.34 3.34 -3.02
C ARG A 67 0.53 2.52 -2.06
N ASN A 68 1.67 3.06 -1.63
CA ASN A 68 2.56 2.37 -0.67
C ASN A 68 1.87 2.17 0.69
N ARG A 69 1.09 3.14 1.17
CA ARG A 69 0.24 2.97 2.35
C ARG A 69 -0.72 1.79 2.19
N GLY A 70 -1.40 1.69 1.05
CA GLY A 70 -2.32 0.59 0.76
C GLY A 70 -1.63 -0.77 0.80
N GLU A 71 -0.45 -0.88 0.18
CA GLU A 71 0.37 -2.09 0.26
C GLU A 71 0.76 -2.42 1.70
N LEU A 72 1.22 -1.43 2.48
CA LEU A 72 1.53 -1.62 3.90
C LEU A 72 0.31 -2.15 4.68
N GLU A 73 -0.87 -1.59 4.44
CA GLU A 73 -2.10 -2.03 5.10
C GLU A 73 -2.44 -3.50 4.77
N GLU A 74 -2.27 -3.92 3.52
CA GLU A 74 -2.46 -5.32 3.10
C GLU A 74 -1.47 -6.27 3.79
N VAL A 75 -0.18 -5.90 3.83
CA VAL A 75 0.85 -6.72 4.48
C VAL A 75 0.64 -6.78 5.99
N CYS A 76 0.30 -5.67 6.64
CA CYS A 76 -0.05 -5.63 8.07
C CYS A 76 -1.24 -6.53 8.37
N ARG A 77 -2.29 -6.49 7.54
CA ARG A 77 -3.47 -7.35 7.68
C ARG A 77 -3.10 -8.83 7.59
N ALA A 78 -2.25 -9.20 6.62
CA ALA A 78 -1.76 -10.57 6.47
C ALA A 78 -0.90 -11.03 7.66
N ALA A 79 -0.15 -10.11 8.28
CA ALA A 79 0.66 -10.36 9.46
C ALA A 79 -0.12 -10.30 10.80
N HIS A 80 -1.43 -10.00 10.76
CA HIS A 80 -2.22 -9.65 11.95
C HIS A 80 -1.54 -8.55 12.80
N LEU A 81 -1.07 -7.50 12.13
CA LEU A 81 -0.50 -6.30 12.74
C LEU A 81 -1.50 -5.14 12.66
N GLU A 82 -1.45 -4.27 13.65
CA GLU A 82 -2.16 -2.99 13.62
C GLU A 82 -1.35 -1.98 12.81
N LEU A 83 -2.05 -1.20 11.99
CA LEU A 83 -1.45 -0.10 11.23
C LEU A 83 -1.28 1.11 12.15
N ASP A 84 -0.16 1.83 12.04
CA ASP A 84 0.06 3.06 12.80
C ASP A 84 -1.00 4.12 12.43
N PRO A 85 -1.78 4.64 13.41
CA PRO A 85 -2.75 5.71 13.18
C PRO A 85 -2.15 6.99 12.57
N HIS A 86 -0.85 7.23 12.74
CA HIS A 86 -0.16 8.37 12.15
C HIS A 86 -0.10 8.31 10.62
N ILE A 87 -0.27 7.12 10.03
CA ILE A 87 -0.26 6.84 8.60
C ILE A 87 -1.69 6.89 8.04
N ALA A 88 -2.65 7.51 8.73
CA ALA A 88 -3.98 7.72 8.17
C ALA A 88 -3.91 8.53 6.86
N GLU A 89 -4.72 8.15 5.87
CA GLU A 89 -4.72 8.73 4.52
C GLU A 89 -4.85 10.26 4.54
N ASP A 90 -5.87 10.80 5.22
CA ASP A 90 -6.10 12.24 5.33
C ASP A 90 -4.89 12.99 5.92
N ARG A 91 -4.17 12.34 6.85
CA ARG A 91 -2.99 12.94 7.48
C ARG A 91 -1.82 13.00 6.49
N LEU A 92 -1.56 11.91 5.77
CA LEU A 92 -0.49 11.87 4.78
C LEU A 92 -0.74 12.87 3.65
N VAL A 93 -1.99 12.96 3.17
CA VAL A 93 -2.38 13.94 2.15
C VAL A 93 -2.14 15.36 2.65
N ALA A 94 -2.58 15.69 3.87
CA ALA A 94 -2.36 17.01 4.46
C ALA A 94 -0.87 17.35 4.63
N LEU A 95 -0.03 16.38 5.01
CA LEU A 95 1.42 16.58 5.12
C LEU A 95 2.04 16.91 3.77
N ILE A 96 1.67 16.18 2.70
CA ILE A 96 2.16 16.45 1.34
C ILE A 96 1.68 17.82 0.84
N GLU A 97 0.41 18.16 1.04
CA GLU A 97 -0.14 19.46 0.63
C GLU A 97 0.47 20.64 1.38
N SER A 98 0.83 20.45 2.65
CA SER A 98 1.46 21.49 3.45
C SER A 98 2.88 21.82 2.99
N GLY A 99 3.55 20.91 2.27
CA GLY A 99 4.95 21.04 1.88
C GLY A 99 5.95 21.06 3.06
N VAL A 100 5.49 20.81 4.30
CA VAL A 100 6.32 20.84 5.51
C VAL A 100 7.23 19.62 5.60
N VAL A 101 6.78 18.48 5.06
CA VAL A 101 7.52 17.22 5.08
C VAL A 101 7.93 16.87 3.66
N ASP A 102 9.19 16.43 3.51
CA ASP A 102 9.65 15.88 2.24
C ASP A 102 8.90 14.57 1.95
N ALA A 103 8.21 14.55 0.82
CA ALA A 103 7.41 13.41 0.45
C ALA A 103 8.26 12.23 -0.05
N GLY A 104 9.49 12.49 -0.51
CA GLY A 104 10.48 11.43 -0.76
C GLY A 104 10.82 10.69 0.53
N GLU A 105 11.08 11.42 1.63
CA GLU A 105 11.28 10.84 2.95
C GLU A 105 10.07 10.00 3.40
N LEU A 106 8.84 10.52 3.24
CA LEU A 106 7.61 9.77 3.55
C LEU A 106 7.54 8.44 2.79
N LEU A 107 7.85 8.43 1.48
CA LEU A 107 7.89 7.21 0.68
C LEU A 107 8.93 6.22 1.20
N THR A 108 10.16 6.68 1.46
CA THR A 108 11.22 5.79 1.99
C THR A 108 10.88 5.21 3.36
N ASN A 109 10.15 5.96 4.19
CA ASN A 109 9.67 5.48 5.49
C ASN A 109 8.61 4.39 5.32
N LEU A 110 7.63 4.61 4.43
CA LEU A 110 6.62 3.59 4.10
C LEU A 110 7.27 2.31 3.53
N GLU A 111 8.21 2.44 2.61
CA GLU A 111 8.95 1.28 2.07
C GLU A 111 9.69 0.51 3.15
N ARG A 112 10.28 1.21 4.13
CA ARG A 112 10.94 0.58 5.27
C ARG A 112 9.94 -0.20 6.12
N GLU A 113 8.78 0.37 6.39
CA GLU A 113 7.72 -0.28 7.17
C GLU A 113 7.12 -1.48 6.44
N ILE A 114 6.91 -1.39 5.12
CA ILE A 114 6.48 -2.52 4.30
C ILE A 114 7.48 -3.68 4.43
N ASN A 115 8.78 -3.37 4.36
CA ASN A 115 9.82 -4.38 4.54
C ASN A 115 9.84 -4.99 5.94
N VAL A 116 9.55 -4.21 6.98
CA VAL A 116 9.39 -4.72 8.36
C VAL A 116 8.18 -5.63 8.45
N ALA A 117 7.01 -5.19 7.96
CA ALA A 117 5.78 -5.96 7.99
C ALA A 117 5.90 -7.28 7.21
N ASN A 118 6.61 -7.27 6.07
CA ASN A 118 6.89 -8.49 5.31
C ASN A 118 7.75 -9.51 6.09
N ARG A 119 8.71 -9.03 6.90
CA ARG A 119 9.46 -9.93 7.79
C ARG A 119 8.57 -10.52 8.87
N GLU A 120 7.66 -9.73 9.44
CA GLU A 120 6.68 -10.22 10.41
C GLU A 120 5.75 -11.28 9.80
N VAL A 121 5.29 -11.11 8.55
CA VAL A 121 4.53 -12.17 7.84
C VAL A 121 5.32 -13.48 7.84
N ALA A 122 6.61 -13.43 7.50
CA ALA A 122 7.45 -14.63 7.44
C ALA A 122 7.64 -15.27 8.81
N ILE A 123 7.90 -14.47 9.86
CA ILE A 123 8.10 -14.95 11.23
C ILE A 123 6.81 -15.56 11.80
N ARG A 124 5.67 -14.93 11.54
CA ARG A 124 4.37 -15.33 12.10
C ARG A 124 3.67 -16.43 11.31
N LYS A 125 4.20 -16.82 10.15
CA LYS A 125 3.59 -17.82 9.27
C LYS A 125 3.26 -19.13 9.99
N GLU A 126 4.18 -19.62 10.82
CA GLU A 126 3.99 -20.90 11.52
C GLU A 126 2.90 -20.82 12.58
N ILE A 127 2.90 -19.75 13.40
CA ILE A 127 1.88 -19.58 14.44
C ILE A 127 0.49 -19.32 13.85
N ILE A 128 0.39 -18.55 12.77
CA ILE A 128 -0.88 -18.34 12.05
C ILE A 128 -1.42 -19.67 11.51
N LEU A 129 -0.56 -20.50 10.89
CA LEU A 129 -0.96 -21.82 10.41
C LEU A 129 -1.41 -22.75 11.56
N MET A 130 -0.78 -22.66 12.73
CA MET A 130 -1.22 -23.41 13.91
C MET A 130 -2.58 -22.89 14.41
N MET A 131 -2.78 -21.58 14.46
CA MET A 131 -4.06 -20.96 14.83
C MET A 131 -5.19 -21.37 13.88
N GLU A 132 -4.96 -21.37 12.56
CA GLU A 132 -5.94 -21.82 11.56
C GLU A 132 -6.34 -23.30 11.78
N LYS A 133 -5.36 -24.17 12.02
CA LYS A 133 -5.63 -25.59 12.35
C LYS A 133 -6.43 -25.73 13.64
N TRP A 134 -6.09 -24.93 14.64
CA TRP A 134 -6.78 -24.92 15.93
C TRP A 134 -8.24 -24.47 15.78
N MET A 135 -8.48 -23.35 15.11
CA MET A 135 -9.83 -22.83 14.82
C MET A 135 -10.67 -23.86 14.06
N SER A 136 -10.12 -24.48 13.01
CA SER A 136 -10.83 -25.51 12.25
C SER A 136 -11.17 -26.74 13.10
N ALA A 137 -10.27 -27.15 14.00
CA ALA A 137 -10.56 -28.25 14.91
C ALA A 137 -11.63 -27.88 15.97
N CYS A 138 -11.67 -26.64 16.45
CA CYS A 138 -12.75 -26.14 17.32
C CYS A 138 -14.11 -26.08 16.60
N GLU A 139 -14.14 -25.69 15.32
CA GLU A 139 -15.36 -25.73 14.50
C GLU A 139 -15.89 -27.17 14.34
N GLU A 140 -14.99 -28.13 14.08
CA GLU A 140 -15.35 -29.55 14.01
C GLU A 140 -15.79 -30.13 15.36
N GLU A 141 -15.25 -29.62 16.48
CA GLU A 141 -15.71 -29.96 17.84
C GLU A 141 -17.14 -29.52 18.08
N GLY A 142 -17.47 -28.26 17.78
CA GLY A 142 -18.84 -27.75 17.89
C GLY A 142 -19.83 -28.54 17.03
N TRP A 143 -19.46 -28.83 15.78
CA TRP A 143 -20.27 -29.68 14.90
C TRP A 143 -20.46 -31.09 15.48
N LEU A 144 -19.40 -31.69 16.03
CA LEU A 144 -19.46 -33.02 16.62
C LEU A 144 -20.34 -33.05 17.87
N GLU A 145 -20.29 -32.00 18.68
CA GLU A 145 -21.13 -31.85 19.87
C GLU A 145 -22.61 -31.83 19.47
N ASP A 146 -22.99 -31.02 18.50
CA ASP A 146 -24.35 -30.96 17.95
C ASP A 146 -24.79 -32.31 17.37
N TYR A 147 -23.92 -32.94 16.58
CA TYR A 147 -24.16 -34.28 16.02
C TYR A 147 -24.34 -35.34 17.12
N SER A 148 -23.61 -35.23 18.24
CA SER A 148 -23.70 -36.17 19.36
C SER A 148 -25.00 -36.03 20.17
N LYS A 149 -25.64 -34.86 20.12
CA LYS A 149 -26.93 -34.55 20.75
C LYS A 149 -28.12 -34.95 19.87
N ASP A 150 -27.92 -35.22 18.58
CA ASP A 150 -28.98 -35.67 17.69
C ASP A 150 -29.35 -37.15 17.92
N ASP A 151 -30.59 -37.38 18.34
CA ASP A 151 -31.17 -38.71 18.56
C ASP A 151 -31.40 -39.49 17.24
N ASN A 152 -31.57 -38.78 16.12
CA ASN A 152 -31.79 -39.36 14.80
C ASN A 152 -30.49 -39.54 13.98
N ARG A 153 -29.33 -39.33 14.61
CA ARG A 153 -28.03 -39.32 13.92
C ARG A 153 -27.68 -40.58 13.15
N PHE A 154 -28.26 -41.72 13.53
CA PHE A 154 -28.05 -43.02 12.88
C PHE A 154 -29.14 -43.40 11.87
N SER A 155 -30.30 -42.72 11.89
CA SER A 155 -31.44 -43.01 11.02
C SER A 155 -31.51 -42.08 9.79
N SER A 156 -30.70 -41.03 9.74
CA SER A 156 -30.65 -40.06 8.64
C SER A 156 -30.02 -40.64 7.37
N LYS A 157 -30.52 -40.19 6.21
CA LYS A 157 -29.86 -40.46 4.91
C LYS A 157 -28.45 -39.86 4.96
N GLY A 158 -27.43 -40.71 4.74
CA GLY A 158 -26.03 -40.28 4.82
C GLY A 158 -25.36 -40.47 6.19
N ALA A 159 -25.99 -41.17 7.14
CA ALA A 159 -25.43 -41.42 8.47
C ALA A 159 -23.98 -41.96 8.46
N HIS A 160 -23.60 -42.80 7.49
CA HIS A 160 -22.23 -43.31 7.37
C HIS A 160 -21.20 -42.21 7.03
N LEU A 161 -21.58 -41.18 6.26
CA LEU A 161 -20.70 -40.04 5.96
C LEU A 161 -20.53 -39.17 7.20
N ASN A 162 -21.61 -38.92 7.93
CA ASN A 162 -21.58 -38.16 9.18
C ASN A 162 -20.75 -38.89 10.24
N LEU A 163 -20.88 -40.22 10.33
CA LEU A 163 -20.05 -41.03 11.22
C LEU A 163 -18.56 -40.92 10.85
N LYS A 164 -18.23 -41.00 9.56
CA LYS A 164 -16.85 -40.82 9.07
C LYS A 164 -16.31 -39.42 9.36
N ARG A 165 -17.14 -38.37 9.25
CA ARG A 165 -16.75 -37.01 9.65
C ARG A 165 -16.52 -36.93 11.15
N ALA A 166 -17.40 -37.51 11.97
CA ALA A 166 -17.26 -37.56 13.41
C ALA A 166 -15.96 -38.25 13.87
N GLU A 167 -15.58 -39.36 13.22
CA GLU A 167 -14.29 -40.01 13.48
C GLU A 167 -13.10 -39.11 13.15
N LYS A 168 -13.15 -38.40 12.00
CA LYS A 168 -12.11 -37.43 11.62
C LYS A 168 -12.03 -36.26 12.58
N ALA A 169 -13.17 -35.70 12.98
CA ALA A 169 -13.28 -34.61 13.94
C ALA A 169 -12.65 -35.01 15.30
N ARG A 170 -12.99 -36.19 15.83
CA ARG A 170 -12.37 -36.70 17.07
C ARG A 170 -10.85 -36.82 16.93
N ALA A 171 -10.35 -37.30 15.79
CA ALA A 171 -8.93 -37.45 15.55
C ALA A 171 -8.18 -36.11 15.42
N SER A 172 -8.83 -35.04 14.91
CA SER A 172 -8.26 -33.69 14.91
C SER A 172 -8.30 -33.04 16.29
N ILE A 173 -9.42 -33.17 17.01
CA ILE A 173 -9.60 -32.63 18.38
C ILE A 173 -8.58 -33.23 19.34
N ALA A 174 -8.30 -34.54 19.23
CA ALA A 174 -7.29 -35.21 20.05
C ALA A 174 -5.87 -34.64 19.89
N LYS A 175 -5.59 -33.91 18.80
CA LYS A 175 -4.31 -33.26 18.54
C LYS A 175 -4.25 -31.82 19.05
N LEU A 176 -5.37 -31.24 19.48
CA LEU A 176 -5.44 -29.85 19.97
C LEU A 176 -4.47 -29.56 21.12
N PRO A 177 -4.31 -30.43 22.15
CA PRO A 177 -3.37 -30.15 23.23
C PRO A 177 -1.93 -29.97 22.74
N ALA A 178 -1.50 -30.81 21.79
CA ALA A 178 -0.16 -30.77 21.21
C ALA A 178 0.08 -29.59 20.24
N LEU A 179 -0.95 -28.81 19.91
CA LEU A 179 -0.82 -27.59 19.11
C LEU A 179 -0.61 -26.33 19.96
N VAL A 180 -0.77 -26.44 21.29
CA VAL A 180 -0.64 -25.34 22.24
C VAL A 180 0.72 -25.36 22.96
N ASP A 181 1.36 -26.52 23.03
CA ASP A 181 2.72 -26.73 23.57
C ASP A 181 3.82 -26.30 22.57
#